data_AF-A0A4Q2WWD7-F1
#
_entry.id   AF-A0A4Q2WWD7-F1
#
_cell.length_a   1.000
_cell.length_b   1.000
_cell.length_c   1.000
_cell.angle_alpha   90.00
_cell.angle_beta   90.00
_cell.angle_gamma   90.00
#
_symmetry.space_group_name_H-M   'P 1'
#
loop_
_entity.id
_entity.type
_entity.pdbx_description
1 polymer ?
#
loop_
_entity_poly.entity_id
_entity_poly.type
_entity_poly.pdbx_seq_one_letter_code
_entity_poly.pdbx_strand_id
1 'polypeptide(L)'
;MRCTAAIAFVLLVATPVAALAHFDLVDPVSRYETTLFGRPCGQDPDTGRANETTLSAGSTTTLRWTSTISHPGHFRISFDEDGQDFSVPASPDDLHTDSNVVADDIPGLSDDPNRSFSLVLPDIECDNCTIQLLQVLTDHLPYTADGNTDDLHWQCADVILVRDGVFHDGFEGA
;
A
#
# COMPACT_ATOMS: atom_id res chain seq x y z
N MET A 1 -25.57 -8.85 -65.53
CA MET A 1 -25.98 -8.46 -64.17
C MET A 1 -24.96 -9.03 -63.19
N ARG A 2 -24.17 -8.19 -62.51
CA ARG A 2 -23.16 -8.61 -61.54
C ARG A 2 -23.66 -8.21 -60.14
N CYS A 3 -23.94 -9.19 -59.29
CA CYS A 3 -24.26 -8.98 -57.87
C CYS A 3 -22.95 -8.93 -57.08
N THR A 4 -22.65 -7.79 -56.48
CA THR A 4 -21.52 -7.61 -55.57
C THR A 4 -22.06 -7.78 -54.14
N ALA A 5 -21.70 -8.88 -53.47
CA ALA A 5 -22.01 -9.07 -52.06
C ALA A 5 -20.93 -8.36 -51.22
N ALA A 6 -21.33 -7.35 -50.44
CA ALA A 6 -20.46 -6.66 -49.50
C ALA A 6 -20.40 -7.46 -48.18
N ILE A 7 -19.23 -7.99 -47.84
CA ILE A 7 -18.97 -8.64 -46.55
C ILE A 7 -18.64 -7.52 -45.55
N ALA A 8 -19.55 -7.26 -44.61
CA ALA A 8 -19.31 -6.34 -43.51
C ALA A 8 -18.46 -7.05 -42.44
N PHE A 9 -17.22 -6.60 -42.27
CA PHE A 9 -16.30 -7.08 -41.23
C PHE A 9 -16.60 -6.30 -39.93
N VAL A 10 -17.29 -6.93 -38.99
CA VAL A 10 -17.56 -6.35 -37.67
C VAL A 10 -16.28 -6.45 -36.84
N LEU A 11 -15.59 -5.32 -36.66
CA LEU A 11 -14.44 -5.21 -35.76
C LEU A 11 -14.94 -5.25 -34.32
N LEU A 12 -14.72 -6.37 -33.62
CA LEU A 12 -14.98 -6.49 -32.19
C LEU A 12 -13.87 -5.73 -31.44
N VAL A 13 -14.19 -4.54 -30.94
CA VAL A 13 -13.26 -3.74 -30.12
C VAL A 13 -13.15 -4.40 -28.75
N ALA A 14 -12.04 -5.08 -28.48
CA ALA A 14 -11.70 -5.54 -27.14
C ALA A 14 -11.33 -4.31 -26.29
N THR A 15 -12.24 -3.88 -25.42
CA THR A 15 -11.92 -2.89 -24.39
C THR A 15 -10.99 -3.56 -23.37
N PRO A 16 -9.81 -3.01 -23.07
CA PRO A 16 -9.00 -3.52 -21.98
C PRO A 16 -9.82 -3.39 -20.69
N VAL A 17 -10.09 -4.53 -20.04
CA VAL A 17 -10.59 -4.52 -18.66
C VAL A 17 -9.43 -3.99 -17.83
N ALA A 18 -9.62 -2.84 -17.19
CA ALA A 18 -8.65 -2.35 -16.22
C ALA A 18 -8.42 -3.47 -15.19
N ALA A 19 -7.18 -3.90 -15.00
CA ALA A 19 -6.83 -4.71 -13.86
C ALA A 19 -7.18 -3.88 -12.62
N LEU A 20 -8.18 -4.31 -11.86
CA LEU A 20 -8.59 -3.63 -10.64
C LEU A 20 -7.45 -3.73 -9.63
N ALA A 21 -7.01 -2.59 -9.11
CA ALA A 21 -6.13 -2.49 -7.96
C ALA A 21 -6.80 -3.18 -6.77
N HIS A 22 -6.20 -4.24 -6.19
CA HIS A 22 -6.82 -5.06 -5.14
C HIS A 22 -7.25 -4.23 -3.92
N PHE A 23 -6.50 -3.18 -3.64
CA PHE A 23 -6.87 -2.12 -2.71
C PHE A 23 -6.22 -0.80 -3.09
N ASP A 24 -6.74 0.28 -2.51
CA ASP A 24 -6.23 1.63 -2.64
C ASP A 24 -6.04 2.29 -1.26
N LEU A 25 -4.82 2.64 -0.90
CA LEU A 25 -4.40 3.29 0.33
C LEU A 25 -4.65 4.80 0.19
N VAL A 26 -5.69 5.26 0.88
CA VAL A 26 -6.25 6.61 0.74
C VAL A 26 -5.68 7.58 1.77
N ASP A 27 -5.32 7.08 2.96
CA ASP A 27 -4.78 7.90 4.03
C ASP A 27 -3.81 7.07 4.90
N PRO A 28 -2.55 7.49 5.07
CA PRO A 28 -1.84 8.49 4.27
C PRO A 28 -1.85 8.13 2.77
N VAL A 29 -1.82 9.12 1.89
CA VAL A 29 -2.00 8.90 0.44
C VAL A 29 -0.89 8.00 -0.11
N SER A 30 -1.27 6.98 -0.89
CA SER A 30 -0.32 6.12 -1.61
C SER A 30 0.60 6.93 -2.54
N ARG A 31 1.86 6.50 -2.62
CA ARG A 31 2.85 6.98 -3.59
C ARG A 31 2.37 6.81 -5.03
N TYR A 32 1.66 5.72 -5.30
CA TYR A 32 1.12 5.40 -6.62
C TYR A 32 -0.37 5.14 -6.57
N GLU A 33 -1.06 5.65 -7.58
CA GLU A 33 -2.52 5.50 -7.80
C GLU A 33 -2.94 4.04 -8.06
N THR A 34 -2.00 3.13 -8.32
CA THR A 34 -2.28 1.73 -8.62
C THR A 34 -1.47 0.82 -7.70
N THR A 35 -2.09 -0.25 -7.22
CA THR A 35 -1.39 -1.35 -6.55
C THR A 35 -0.30 -1.91 -7.45
N LEU A 36 0.85 -2.20 -6.87
CA LEU A 36 2.00 -2.68 -7.61
C LEU A 36 2.18 -4.18 -7.42
N PHE A 37 2.73 -4.80 -8.45
CA PHE A 37 3.27 -6.15 -8.49
C PHE A 37 4.77 -6.06 -8.83
N GLY A 38 5.51 -7.12 -8.57
CA GLY A 38 6.95 -7.28 -8.77
C GLY A 38 7.82 -6.97 -7.55
N ARG A 39 7.58 -5.87 -6.84
CA ARG A 39 8.49 -5.39 -5.75
C ARG A 39 7.80 -4.54 -4.68
N PRO A 40 8.13 -4.72 -3.39
CA PRO A 40 7.68 -3.82 -2.32
C PRO A 40 7.78 -2.34 -2.71
N CYS A 41 6.68 -1.61 -2.58
CA CYS A 41 6.60 -0.17 -2.83
C CYS A 41 7.00 0.33 -4.24
N GLY A 42 7.22 -0.54 -5.23
CA GLY A 42 7.50 -0.13 -6.61
C GLY A 42 8.97 0.05 -6.98
N GLN A 43 9.23 0.93 -7.96
CA GLN A 43 10.58 1.19 -8.49
C GLN A 43 11.24 2.34 -7.72
N ASP A 44 12.37 2.03 -7.08
CA ASP A 44 13.34 2.89 -6.38
C ASP A 44 12.75 3.89 -5.34
N PRO A 45 13.07 3.76 -4.02
CA PRO A 45 12.59 4.67 -2.98
C PRO A 45 12.91 6.15 -3.25
N ASP A 46 13.98 6.44 -3.97
CA ASP A 46 14.41 7.81 -4.28
C ASP A 46 13.64 8.42 -5.47
N THR A 47 12.86 7.60 -6.19
CA THR A 47 12.08 8.05 -7.34
C THR A 47 10.58 7.99 -7.07
N GLY A 48 9.98 9.16 -6.82
CA GLY A 48 8.51 9.28 -6.84
C GLY A 48 7.84 9.58 -5.51
N ARG A 49 8.54 10.14 -4.52
CA ARG A 49 7.94 10.72 -3.29
C ARG A 49 7.17 12.01 -3.56
N ALA A 50 6.24 11.99 -4.51
CA ALA A 50 5.46 13.16 -4.91
C ALA A 50 4.32 13.49 -3.93
N ASN A 51 3.92 12.52 -3.10
CA ASN A 51 2.76 12.59 -2.21
C ASN A 51 3.19 12.35 -0.75
N GLU A 52 4.01 13.24 -0.19
CA GLU A 52 4.46 13.14 1.21
C GLU A 52 3.38 13.64 2.18
N THR A 53 3.10 12.83 3.21
CA THR A 53 2.16 13.20 4.29
C THR A 53 2.93 13.51 5.58
N THR A 54 2.82 14.72 6.11
CA THR A 54 3.40 15.07 7.41
C THR A 54 2.50 14.61 8.55
N LEU A 55 3.06 13.84 9.49
CA LEU A 55 2.38 13.31 10.68
C LEU A 55 3.17 13.64 11.94
N SER A 56 2.49 13.70 13.09
CA SER A 56 3.14 13.94 14.38
C SER A 56 3.80 12.66 14.91
N ALA A 57 5.10 12.73 15.20
CA ALA A 57 5.86 11.63 15.82
C ALA A 57 5.22 11.20 17.14
N GLY A 58 5.22 9.88 17.43
CA GLY A 58 4.64 9.32 18.66
C GLY A 58 3.11 9.36 18.75
N SER A 59 2.42 9.93 17.76
CA SER A 59 0.97 10.04 17.75
C SER A 59 0.28 8.78 17.20
N THR A 60 -1.03 8.69 17.37
CA THR A 60 -1.85 7.68 16.67
C THR A 60 -2.41 8.28 15.38
N THR A 61 -2.06 7.70 14.24
CA THR A 61 -2.66 8.00 12.95
C THR A 61 -3.70 6.94 12.56
N THR A 62 -4.60 7.27 11.63
CA THR A 62 -5.56 6.31 11.08
C THR A 62 -5.16 5.96 9.66
N LEU A 63 -4.74 4.72 9.43
CA LEU A 63 -4.60 4.21 8.08
C LEU A 63 -5.98 3.91 7.50
N ARG A 64 -6.23 4.30 6.25
CA ARG A 64 -7.50 4.07 5.54
C ARG A 64 -7.22 3.58 4.15
N TRP A 65 -7.90 2.50 3.77
CA TRP A 65 -7.81 1.96 2.42
C TRP A 65 -9.16 1.47 1.92
N THR A 66 -9.33 1.46 0.61
CA THR A 66 -10.49 0.85 -0.05
C THR A 66 -10.07 -0.49 -0.62
N SER A 67 -10.62 -1.60 -0.12
CA SER A 67 -10.46 -2.91 -0.76
C SER A 67 -11.49 -3.01 -1.88
N THR A 68 -11.04 -3.02 -3.13
CA THR A 68 -11.94 -3.08 -4.29
C THR A 68 -12.40 -4.52 -4.57
N ILE A 69 -11.56 -5.48 -4.22
CA ILE A 69 -11.84 -6.91 -4.29
C ILE A 69 -11.46 -7.53 -2.95
N SER A 70 -12.43 -8.16 -2.30
CA SER A 70 -12.21 -8.87 -1.06
C SER A 70 -11.72 -10.30 -1.35
N HIS A 71 -10.55 -10.64 -0.82
CA HIS A 71 -9.90 -11.92 -1.00
C HIS A 71 -9.61 -12.61 0.33
N PRO A 72 -9.64 -13.96 0.38
CA PRO A 72 -9.06 -14.75 1.46
C PRO A 72 -7.58 -14.42 1.71
N GLY A 73 -7.20 -14.30 2.98
CA GLY A 73 -5.85 -13.94 3.39
C GLY A 73 -5.90 -12.78 4.38
N HIS A 74 -4.88 -11.93 4.37
CA HIS A 74 -4.75 -10.85 5.34
C HIS A 74 -4.04 -9.61 4.77
N PHE A 75 -4.19 -8.49 5.46
CA PHE A 75 -3.38 -7.31 5.29
C PHE A 75 -2.29 -7.26 6.36
N ARG A 76 -1.15 -6.69 5.98
CA ARG A 76 0.00 -6.36 6.82
C ARG A 76 0.32 -4.88 6.70
N ILE A 77 0.68 -4.27 7.81
CA ILE A 77 1.19 -2.90 7.86
C ILE A 77 2.63 -2.93 8.36
N SER A 78 3.53 -2.30 7.61
CA SER A 78 4.93 -2.16 7.98
C SER A 78 5.36 -0.68 7.95
N PHE A 79 6.38 -0.33 8.73
CA PHE A 79 6.96 1.00 8.81
C PHE A 79 8.48 0.93 8.66
N ASP A 80 9.05 1.81 7.84
CA ASP A 80 10.48 2.01 7.69
C ASP A 80 10.82 3.47 8.02
N GLU A 81 11.84 3.67 8.85
CA GLU A 81 12.29 5.00 9.28
C GLU A 81 13.09 5.77 8.23
N ASP A 82 13.67 5.06 7.25
CA ASP A 82 14.48 5.63 6.18
C ASP A 82 14.47 4.73 4.94
N GLY A 83 13.51 4.96 4.04
CA GLY A 83 13.38 4.22 2.80
C GLY A 83 12.25 3.20 2.84
N GLN A 84 12.48 1.97 2.35
CA GLN A 84 11.41 0.98 2.12
C GLN A 84 11.90 -0.48 2.17
N ASP A 85 12.84 -0.77 3.06
CA ASP A 85 13.48 -2.06 3.23
C ASP A 85 12.57 -3.02 4.02
N PHE A 86 11.47 -3.42 3.37
CA PHE A 86 10.48 -4.33 3.93
C PHE A 86 10.76 -5.78 3.57
N SER A 87 10.62 -6.70 4.55
CA SER A 87 10.65 -8.13 4.26
C SER A 87 9.41 -8.58 3.49
N VAL A 88 9.61 -9.55 2.61
CA VAL A 88 8.53 -10.24 1.90
C VAL A 88 8.20 -11.53 2.67
N PRO A 89 6.93 -11.78 3.02
CA PRO A 89 6.55 -13.00 3.73
C PRO A 89 6.85 -14.25 2.89
N ALA A 90 7.59 -15.21 3.44
CA ALA A 90 8.00 -16.41 2.73
C ALA A 90 6.86 -17.42 2.51
N SER A 91 5.77 -17.28 3.25
CA SER A 91 4.53 -18.04 3.09
C SER A 91 3.33 -17.21 3.55
N PRO A 92 2.09 -17.59 3.20
CA PRO A 92 0.91 -16.87 3.69
C PRO A 92 0.73 -16.89 5.21
N ASP A 93 1.37 -17.83 5.92
CA ASP A 93 1.32 -17.93 7.38
C ASP A 93 2.56 -17.32 8.06
N ASP A 94 3.47 -16.71 7.29
CA ASP A 94 4.71 -16.13 7.77
C ASP A 94 4.46 -14.73 8.34
N LEU A 95 3.87 -14.66 9.53
CA LEU A 95 3.44 -13.42 10.19
C LEU A 95 4.56 -12.78 11.02
N HIS A 96 4.55 -11.45 11.12
CA HIS A 96 5.48 -10.67 11.96
C HIS A 96 6.96 -10.99 11.71
N THR A 97 7.35 -10.98 10.44
CA THR A 97 8.67 -11.43 9.96
C THR A 97 9.85 -10.62 10.49
N ASP A 98 9.64 -9.36 10.86
CA ASP A 98 10.68 -8.48 11.39
C ASP A 98 10.09 -7.35 12.26
N SER A 99 10.96 -6.43 12.72
CA SER A 99 10.59 -5.27 13.53
C SER A 99 9.88 -4.14 12.77
N ASN A 100 9.97 -4.13 11.45
CA ASN A 100 9.28 -3.15 10.61
C ASN A 100 7.80 -3.50 10.49
N VAL A 101 7.40 -4.77 10.69
CA VAL A 101 5.98 -5.20 10.73
C VAL A 101 5.31 -4.72 12.02
N VAL A 102 4.52 -3.63 11.91
CA VAL A 102 3.83 -2.99 13.04
C VAL A 102 2.42 -3.53 13.29
N ALA A 103 1.79 -4.11 12.26
CA ALA A 103 0.55 -4.86 12.39
C ALA A 103 0.47 -5.94 11.31
N ASP A 104 -0.14 -7.08 11.66
CA ASP A 104 -0.28 -8.22 10.75
C ASP A 104 -1.60 -8.95 11.04
N ASP A 105 -1.94 -9.92 10.17
CA ASP A 105 -3.14 -10.75 10.29
C ASP A 105 -4.46 -9.94 10.33
N ILE A 106 -4.49 -8.78 9.66
CA ILE A 106 -5.71 -8.00 9.50
C ILE A 106 -6.57 -8.71 8.45
N PRO A 107 -7.82 -9.14 8.74
CA PRO A 107 -8.58 -9.96 7.79
C PRO A 107 -8.74 -9.31 6.41
N GLY A 108 -8.37 -10.05 5.36
CA GLY A 108 -8.56 -9.66 3.96
C GLY A 108 -10.02 -9.75 3.51
N LEU A 109 -10.77 -10.68 4.10
CA LEU A 109 -12.20 -10.83 3.89
C LEU A 109 -12.99 -9.79 4.69
N SER A 110 -13.86 -9.06 4.00
CA SER A 110 -14.72 -8.03 4.58
C SER A 110 -15.88 -7.69 3.63
N ASP A 111 -17.08 -7.52 4.19
CA ASP A 111 -18.22 -6.95 3.47
C ASP A 111 -18.12 -5.41 3.34
N ASP A 112 -17.32 -4.76 4.19
CA ASP A 112 -17.02 -3.33 4.10
C ASP A 112 -15.78 -3.11 3.22
N PRO A 113 -15.91 -2.46 2.06
CA PRO A 113 -14.77 -2.10 1.23
C PRO A 113 -13.93 -0.98 1.87
N ASN A 114 -14.50 -0.15 2.74
CA ASN A 114 -13.77 0.93 3.41
C ASN A 114 -13.14 0.39 4.69
N ARG A 115 -11.82 0.23 4.65
CA ARG A 115 -11.05 -0.36 5.74
C ARG A 115 -10.31 0.74 6.49
N SER A 116 -10.07 0.52 7.77
CA SER A 116 -9.25 1.41 8.58
C SER A 116 -8.53 0.68 9.70
N PHE A 117 -7.40 1.23 10.12
CA PHE A 117 -6.58 0.71 11.21
C PHE A 117 -5.94 1.87 11.98
N SER A 118 -6.03 1.87 13.31
CA SER A 118 -5.35 2.87 14.15
C SER A 118 -3.91 2.43 14.39
N LEU A 119 -2.96 3.19 13.86
CA LEU A 119 -1.52 2.91 13.96
C LEU A 119 -0.86 3.90 14.93
N VAL A 120 -0.12 3.39 15.91
CA VAL A 120 0.76 4.20 16.74
C VAL A 120 2.08 4.41 16.00
N LEU A 121 2.43 5.66 15.72
CA LEU A 121 3.68 6.03 15.06
C LEU A 121 4.83 6.01 16.08
N PRO A 122 6.05 5.69 15.65
CA PRO A 122 7.23 5.80 16.52
C PRO A 122 7.49 7.26 16.91
N ASP A 123 8.05 7.46 18.10
CA ASP A 123 8.48 8.78 18.59
C ASP A 123 9.88 9.14 18.07
N ILE A 124 9.98 9.21 16.74
CA ILE A 124 11.18 9.60 15.99
C ILE A 124 10.80 10.65 14.94
N GLU A 125 11.79 11.45 14.56
CA GLU A 125 11.66 12.36 13.42
C GLU A 125 12.33 11.75 12.20
N CYS A 126 11.70 11.89 11.05
CA CYS A 126 12.23 11.38 9.79
C CYS A 126 11.64 12.14 8.61
N ASP A 127 12.46 12.36 7.60
CA ASP A 127 12.06 12.99 6.35
C ASP A 127 11.81 11.95 5.25
N ASN A 128 12.31 10.72 5.42
CA ASN A 128 12.30 9.65 4.41
C ASN A 128 11.54 8.39 4.84
N CYS A 129 10.57 8.52 5.74
CA CYS A 129 9.81 7.38 6.24
C CYS A 129 8.81 6.84 5.20
N THR A 130 8.54 5.55 5.30
CA THR A 130 7.52 4.87 4.49
C THR A 130 6.62 4.00 5.35
N ILE A 131 5.31 4.06 5.09
CA ILE A 131 4.33 3.10 5.59
C ILE A 131 3.93 2.19 4.43
N GLN A 132 4.11 0.88 4.59
CA GLN A 132 3.65 -0.13 3.62
C GLN A 132 2.33 -0.73 4.09
N LEU A 133 1.37 -0.82 3.16
CA LEU A 133 0.21 -1.70 3.26
C LEU A 133 0.38 -2.83 2.24
N LEU A 134 0.42 -4.07 2.73
CA LEU A 134 0.52 -5.29 1.94
C LEU A 134 -0.77 -6.09 2.11
N GLN A 135 -1.29 -6.64 1.02
CA GLN A 135 -2.31 -7.68 1.03
C GLN A 135 -1.71 -9.00 0.57
N VAL A 136 -1.81 -10.01 1.43
CA VAL A 136 -1.45 -11.40 1.17
C VAL A 136 -2.68 -12.17 0.76
N LEU A 137 -2.62 -12.82 -0.41
CA LEU A 137 -3.75 -13.52 -1.03
C LEU A 137 -3.52 -15.03 -0.97
N THR A 138 -4.41 -15.74 -0.28
CA THR A 138 -4.30 -17.20 -0.07
C THR A 138 -5.01 -18.03 -1.14
N ASP A 139 -5.84 -17.38 -1.96
CA ASP A 139 -6.56 -17.96 -3.08
C ASP A 139 -5.82 -17.83 -4.42
N HIS A 140 -4.68 -17.12 -4.44
CA HIS A 140 -3.79 -16.99 -5.59
C HIS A 140 -2.63 -18.00 -5.46
N LEU A 141 -2.74 -19.11 -6.20
CA LEU A 141 -1.78 -20.21 -6.15
C LEU A 141 -1.09 -20.42 -7.51
N PRO A 142 0.21 -20.76 -7.53
CA PRO A 142 1.06 -21.00 -6.36
C PRO A 142 1.51 -19.70 -5.67
N TYR A 143 1.64 -19.74 -4.34
CA TYR A 143 2.32 -18.68 -3.60
C TYR A 143 3.81 -18.75 -3.89
N THR A 144 4.40 -17.69 -4.44
CA THR A 144 5.81 -17.70 -4.84
C THR A 144 6.69 -16.81 -3.98
N ALA A 145 6.10 -15.86 -3.25
CA ALA A 145 6.82 -14.85 -2.46
C ALA A 145 7.87 -14.04 -3.23
N ASP A 146 7.93 -14.16 -4.57
CA ASP A 146 8.96 -13.50 -5.38
C ASP A 146 8.52 -12.10 -5.84
N GLY A 147 7.27 -11.79 -5.50
CA GLY A 147 6.54 -10.58 -5.83
C GLY A 147 6.17 -10.44 -7.29
N ASN A 148 6.62 -11.31 -8.20
CA ASN A 148 6.27 -11.30 -9.61
C ASN A 148 4.97 -12.05 -9.92
N THR A 149 4.32 -12.63 -8.91
CA THR A 149 2.98 -13.21 -8.99
C THR A 149 1.94 -12.34 -8.30
N ASP A 150 0.68 -12.66 -8.55
CA ASP A 150 -0.50 -11.94 -8.07
C ASP A 150 -0.95 -12.41 -6.68
N ASP A 151 -0.08 -13.05 -5.90
CA ASP A 151 -0.30 -13.51 -4.52
C ASP A 151 -0.02 -12.42 -3.48
N LEU A 152 0.71 -11.37 -3.87
CA LEU A 152 1.09 -10.25 -3.01
C LEU A 152 0.85 -8.92 -3.71
N HIS A 153 0.23 -8.00 -2.97
CA HIS A 153 -0.16 -6.69 -3.47
C HIS A 153 0.23 -5.61 -2.46
N TRP A 154 0.97 -4.60 -2.89
CA TRP A 154 1.45 -3.54 -2.00
C TRP A 154 1.12 -2.15 -2.55
N GLN A 155 0.88 -1.25 -1.60
CA GLN A 155 0.99 0.19 -1.78
C GLN A 155 1.72 0.77 -0.57
N CYS A 156 2.40 1.88 -0.79
CA CYS A 156 3.19 2.51 0.24
C CYS A 156 2.90 4.00 0.24
N ALA A 157 2.84 4.59 1.43
CA ALA A 157 2.70 6.02 1.61
C ALA A 157 4.00 6.60 2.14
N ASP A 158 4.45 7.69 1.52
CA ASP A 158 5.61 8.45 1.96
C ASP A 158 5.18 9.40 3.08
N VAL A 159 5.86 9.33 4.23
CA VAL A 159 5.53 10.17 5.38
C VAL A 159 6.74 10.91 5.92
N ILE A 160 6.47 12.07 6.51
CA ILE A 160 7.44 12.85 7.29
C ILE A 160 6.92 12.85 8.72
N LEU A 161 7.73 12.36 9.66
CA LEU A 161 7.42 12.45 11.08
C LEU A 161 8.13 13.66 11.67
N VAL A 162 7.35 14.57 12.23
CA VAL A 162 7.84 15.74 12.95
C VAL A 162 7.42 15.66 14.40
N ARG A 163 8.26 16.09 15.33
CA ARG A 163 7.78 16.33 16.70
C ARG A 163 6.92 17.58 16.68
N ASP A 164 5.77 17.51 17.33
CA ASP A 164 5.02 18.73 17.66
C ASP A 164 5.99 19.59 18.48
N GLY A 165 6.38 20.74 17.91
CA GLY A 165 7.40 21.58 18.49
C GLY A 165 7.07 21.84 19.95
N VAL A 166 7.90 21.31 20.86
CA VAL A 166 8.02 21.89 22.18
C VAL A 166 8.60 23.27 21.93
N PHE A 167 7.72 24.23 21.67
CA PHE A 167 7.99 25.62 21.98
C PHE A 167 8.23 25.59 23.49
N HIS A 168 9.50 25.44 23.89
CA HIS A 168 9.91 26.02 25.14
C HIS A 168 9.70 27.51 24.90
N ASP A 169 8.61 28.05 25.44
CA ASP A 169 8.36 29.47 25.58
C ASP A 169 9.56 30.05 26.32
N GLY A 170 10.57 30.40 25.53
CA GLY A 170 11.69 31.18 25.99
C GLY A 170 11.13 32.53 26.39
N PHE A 171 11.42 32.90 27.64
CA PHE A 171 11.43 34.26 28.16
C PHE A 171 10.19 34.69 28.97
N GLU A 172 10.16 34.32 30.25
CA GLU A 172 9.78 35.29 31.29
C GLU A 172 11.05 35.71 32.03
N GLY A 173 11.44 36.97 31.79
CA GLY A 173 12.52 37.62 32.53
C GLY A 173 12.11 38.01 33.94
N ALA A 174 13.08 37.90 34.85
CA ALA A 174 13.34 38.83 35.94
C ALA A 174 14.82 38.72 36.34
#